data_AF-A0A959UTW8-F1
#
_entry.id   AF-A0A959UTW8-F1
#
_cell.length_a   1.000
_cell.length_b   1.000
_cell.length_c   1.000
_cell.angle_alpha   90.00
_cell.angle_beta   90.00
_cell.angle_gamma   90.00
#
_symmetry.space_group_name_H-M   'P 1'
#
loop_
_entity.id
_entity.type
_entity.pdbx_description
1 polymer ?
#
loop_
_entity_poly.entity_id
_entity_poly.type
_entity_poly.pdbx_seq_one_letter_code
_entity_poly.pdbx_strand_id
1 'polypeptide(L)'
;SNLSGVGVEICPRPTVPGDNALDIVGWPWSPSIDHRVVISGMSLIPGELDSILIVHGADPDGPQRVQVSLSLNGGAPVELGDMSTSADQELVFTGLGSLAPAEGQAFGTFQLTFRAYQGNGGAWSLDAVRVVMGPVNSATAVPEWERTIGRTGGPGHDLLGRDLAPSSAGLHVGPGRVVLMP
;
A
#
# COMPACT_ATOMS: atom_id res chain seq x y z
N SER A 1 -4.15 -15.75 -0.58
CA SER A 1 -4.16 -15.10 -1.90
C SER A 1 -4.13 -16.16 -2.98
N ASN A 2 -4.48 -15.82 -4.21
CA ASN A 2 -4.41 -16.67 -5.39
C ASN A 2 -3.75 -15.88 -6.53
N LEU A 3 -2.97 -16.55 -7.37
CA LEU A 3 -2.37 -16.00 -8.59
C LEU A 3 -2.93 -16.72 -9.82
N SER A 4 -3.31 -15.97 -10.85
CA SER A 4 -3.85 -16.49 -12.10
C SER A 4 -3.29 -15.76 -13.31
N GLY A 5 -2.98 -16.51 -14.37
CA GLY A 5 -2.57 -15.99 -15.68
C GLY A 5 -3.68 -16.13 -16.72
N VAL A 6 -3.88 -15.11 -17.54
CA VAL A 6 -4.78 -15.12 -18.69
C VAL A 6 -3.96 -14.77 -19.93
N GLY A 7 -3.98 -15.64 -20.94
CA GLY A 7 -3.22 -15.48 -22.19
C GLY A 7 -1.70 -15.47 -22.04
N VAL A 8 -1.19 -15.76 -20.84
CA VAL A 8 0.24 -15.84 -20.53
C VAL A 8 0.57 -17.23 -20.00
N GLU A 9 1.81 -17.65 -20.19
CA GLU A 9 2.34 -18.88 -19.61
C GLU A 9 3.19 -18.52 -18.39
N ILE A 10 3.01 -19.27 -17.30
CA ILE A 10 3.66 -19.03 -16.01
C ILE A 10 4.51 -20.25 -15.69
N CYS A 11 5.83 -20.03 -15.59
CA CYS A 11 6.82 -21.06 -15.31
C CYS A 11 7.55 -20.73 -14.00
N PRO A 12 7.67 -21.69 -13.05
CA PRO A 12 8.54 -21.49 -11.89
C PRO A 12 9.99 -21.27 -12.33
N ARG A 13 10.66 -20.27 -11.75
CA ARG A 13 12.09 -19.98 -11.96
C ARG A 13 12.87 -20.07 -10.63
N PRO A 14 12.91 -21.23 -9.96
CA PRO A 14 13.64 -21.33 -8.70
C PRO A 14 15.14 -21.20 -8.95
N THR A 15 15.76 -20.13 -8.49
CA THR A 15 17.22 -19.95 -8.53
C THR A 15 17.90 -20.60 -7.32
N VAL A 16 17.17 -20.71 -6.20
CA VAL A 16 17.57 -21.40 -4.96
C VAL A 16 16.38 -22.10 -4.30
N PRO A 17 16.59 -23.12 -3.44
CA PRO A 17 15.51 -23.74 -2.67
C PRO A 17 14.78 -22.71 -1.79
N GLY A 18 13.45 -22.60 -1.95
CA GLY A 18 12.62 -21.61 -1.25
C GLY A 18 12.32 -20.34 -2.05
N ASP A 19 12.90 -20.21 -3.24
CA ASP A 19 12.57 -19.17 -4.21
C ASP A 19 11.17 -19.41 -4.81
N ASN A 20 10.39 -18.33 -4.93
CA ASN A 20 9.04 -18.35 -5.52
C ASN A 20 8.95 -17.51 -6.78
N ALA A 21 10.10 -17.17 -7.38
CA ALA A 21 10.14 -16.43 -8.63
C ALA A 21 9.41 -17.16 -9.75
N LEU A 22 8.66 -16.38 -10.53
CA LEU A 22 7.88 -16.83 -11.68
C LEU A 22 8.37 -16.11 -12.92
N ASP A 23 8.71 -16.87 -13.96
CA ASP A 23 8.86 -16.31 -15.31
C ASP A 23 7.51 -16.36 -16.02
N ILE A 24 7.10 -15.22 -16.56
CA ILE A 24 5.82 -15.05 -17.23
C ILE A 24 6.08 -14.61 -18.67
N VAL A 25 5.63 -15.41 -19.63
CA VAL A 25 5.86 -15.21 -21.07
C VAL A 25 4.55 -15.09 -21.84
N GLY A 26 4.63 -14.71 -23.13
CA GLY A 26 3.47 -14.53 -24.00
C GLY A 26 2.93 -13.11 -24.06
N TRP A 27 3.72 -12.12 -23.62
CA TRP A 27 3.25 -10.73 -23.56
C TRP A 27 3.13 -10.08 -24.95
N PRO A 28 2.04 -9.33 -25.20
CA PRO A 28 1.79 -8.65 -26.47
C PRO A 28 2.61 -7.36 -26.61
N TRP A 29 2.63 -6.80 -27.81
CA TRP A 29 3.26 -5.49 -28.06
C TRP A 29 2.54 -4.32 -27.39
N SER A 30 1.22 -4.41 -27.19
CA SER A 30 0.39 -3.38 -26.54
C SER A 30 -0.39 -3.97 -25.37
N PRO A 31 -0.72 -3.19 -24.32
CA PRO A 31 -1.50 -3.69 -23.19
C PRO A 31 -2.80 -4.33 -23.66
N SER A 32 -3.10 -5.53 -23.19
CA SER A 32 -4.33 -6.25 -23.53
C SER A 32 -4.98 -6.79 -22.28
N ILE A 33 -6.32 -6.83 -22.26
CA ILE A 33 -7.04 -7.55 -21.21
C ILE A 33 -6.81 -9.06 -21.36
N ASP A 34 -6.63 -9.57 -22.57
CA ASP A 34 -6.45 -11.01 -22.82
C ASP A 34 -5.09 -11.54 -22.39
N HIS A 35 -4.15 -10.67 -22.01
CA HIS A 35 -2.82 -11.01 -21.53
C HIS A 35 -2.56 -10.31 -20.20
N ARG A 36 -2.79 -11.00 -19.09
CA ARG A 36 -2.66 -10.42 -17.74
C ARG A 36 -2.33 -11.45 -16.68
N VAL A 37 -1.65 -11.01 -15.64
CA VAL A 37 -1.52 -11.75 -14.37
C VAL A 37 -2.34 -11.05 -13.31
N VAL A 38 -3.07 -11.83 -12.52
CA VAL A 38 -3.96 -11.34 -11.47
C VAL A 38 -3.58 -12.00 -10.15
N ILE A 39 -3.34 -11.18 -9.13
CA ILE A 39 -3.15 -11.61 -7.75
C ILE A 39 -4.33 -11.12 -6.92
N SER A 40 -5.08 -12.05 -6.35
CA SER A 40 -6.24 -11.75 -5.52
C SER A 40 -6.00 -12.12 -4.08
N GLY A 41 -6.51 -11.30 -3.16
CA GLY A 41 -6.46 -11.55 -1.73
C GLY A 41 -7.76 -11.16 -1.03
N MET A 42 -7.91 -11.67 0.18
CA MET A 42 -9.05 -11.38 1.04
C MET A 42 -8.57 -11.12 2.46
N SER A 43 -9.27 -10.24 3.16
CA SER A 43 -9.08 -10.00 4.59
C SER A 43 -10.39 -10.17 5.34
N LEU A 44 -10.32 -10.93 6.45
CA LEU A 44 -11.44 -11.10 7.38
C LEU A 44 -11.55 -9.93 8.36
N ILE A 45 -10.50 -9.13 8.47
CA ILE A 45 -10.44 -7.97 9.36
C ILE A 45 -10.42 -6.71 8.49
N PRO A 46 -11.30 -5.73 8.73
CA PRO A 46 -11.23 -4.44 8.06
C PRO A 46 -9.86 -3.79 8.31
N GLY A 47 -9.25 -3.25 7.26
CA GLY A 47 -7.95 -2.60 7.34
C GLY A 47 -7.74 -1.65 6.17
N GLU A 48 -6.73 -0.79 6.27
CA GLU A 48 -6.24 -0.01 5.14
C GLU A 48 -5.15 -0.79 4.43
N LEU A 49 -5.24 -0.87 3.11
CA LEU A 49 -4.15 -1.33 2.28
C LEU A 49 -3.13 -0.19 2.21
N ASP A 50 -2.11 -0.28 3.07
CA ASP A 50 -1.12 0.78 3.24
C ASP A 50 -0.17 0.81 2.05
N SER A 51 0.43 -0.34 1.75
CA SER A 51 1.40 -0.44 0.66
C SER A 51 1.45 -1.81 0.00
N ILE A 52 1.85 -1.79 -1.28
CA ILE A 52 2.24 -2.96 -2.06
C ILE A 52 3.64 -2.73 -2.57
N LEU A 53 4.53 -3.68 -2.29
CA LEU A 53 5.87 -3.77 -2.84
C LEU A 53 5.94 -4.95 -3.82
N ILE A 54 6.49 -4.71 -4.99
CA ILE A 54 6.68 -5.72 -6.05
C ILE A 54 8.15 -5.76 -6.42
N VAL A 55 8.77 -6.93 -6.33
CA VAL A 55 10.10 -7.21 -6.89
C VAL A 55 9.90 -7.96 -8.19
N HIS A 56 10.40 -7.41 -9.29
CA HIS A 56 10.22 -7.97 -10.63
C HIS A 56 11.43 -7.68 -11.52
N GLY A 57 11.45 -8.27 -12.71
CA GLY A 57 12.47 -8.01 -13.72
C GLY A 57 11.96 -8.34 -15.12
N ALA A 58 12.75 -8.02 -16.13
CA ALA A 58 12.51 -8.49 -17.48
C ALA A 58 13.82 -8.97 -18.10
N ASP A 59 13.73 -10.05 -18.89
CA ASP A 59 14.84 -10.47 -19.75
C ASP A 59 15.15 -9.38 -20.78
N PRO A 60 16.34 -9.39 -21.42
CA PRO A 60 16.70 -8.41 -22.45
C PRO A 60 15.67 -8.30 -23.60
N ASP A 61 15.07 -9.41 -23.99
CA ASP A 61 14.00 -9.48 -25.00
C ASP A 61 12.59 -9.54 -24.39
N GLY A 62 12.49 -9.40 -23.06
CA GLY A 62 11.23 -9.39 -22.32
C GLY A 62 10.44 -8.09 -22.50
N PRO A 63 9.26 -8.01 -21.87
CA PRO A 63 8.48 -6.78 -21.84
C PRO A 63 9.32 -5.59 -21.42
N GLN A 64 9.06 -4.44 -22.04
CA GLN A 64 9.74 -3.17 -21.75
C GLN A 64 8.89 -2.27 -20.86
N ARG A 65 7.61 -2.62 -20.65
CA ARG A 65 6.69 -1.91 -19.77
C ARG A 65 5.77 -2.85 -19.03
N VAL A 66 5.37 -2.44 -17.83
CA VAL A 66 4.35 -3.10 -17.02
C VAL A 66 3.35 -2.09 -16.47
N GLN A 67 2.08 -2.33 -16.79
CA GLN A 67 0.96 -1.60 -16.22
C GLN A 67 0.39 -2.37 -15.03
N VAL A 68 0.16 -1.67 -13.93
CA VAL A 68 -0.36 -2.22 -12.68
C VAL A 68 -1.67 -1.52 -12.33
N SER A 69 -2.70 -2.31 -12.02
CA SER A 69 -3.98 -1.79 -11.52
C SER A 69 -4.46 -2.56 -10.30
N LEU A 70 -5.26 -1.90 -9.48
CA LEU A 70 -5.82 -2.41 -8.24
C LEU A 70 -7.34 -2.22 -8.23
N SER A 71 -8.07 -3.27 -7.89
CA SER A 71 -9.49 -3.20 -7.53
C SER A 71 -9.65 -3.59 -6.08
N LEU A 72 -10.49 -2.85 -5.34
CA LEU A 72 -10.86 -3.14 -3.96
C LEU A 72 -12.36 -3.45 -3.90
N ASN A 73 -12.72 -4.49 -3.15
CA ASN A 73 -14.09 -4.89 -2.82
C ASN A 73 -15.02 -5.02 -4.04
N GLY A 74 -14.47 -5.50 -5.17
CA GLY A 74 -15.21 -5.65 -6.43
C GLY A 74 -15.48 -4.33 -7.18
N GLY A 75 -14.87 -3.23 -6.74
CA GLY A 75 -14.94 -1.93 -7.42
C GLY A 75 -14.22 -1.91 -8.76
N ALA A 76 -14.41 -0.81 -9.51
CA ALA A 76 -13.70 -0.60 -10.77
C ALA A 76 -12.18 -0.59 -10.53
N PRO A 77 -11.37 -1.23 -11.40
CA PRO A 77 -9.92 -1.17 -11.28
C PRO A 77 -9.41 0.27 -11.43
N VAL A 78 -8.52 0.67 -10.53
CA VAL A 78 -7.76 1.93 -10.58
C VAL A 78 -6.35 1.61 -11.03
N GLU A 79 -5.83 2.35 -12.01
CA GLU A 79 -4.45 2.23 -12.44
C GLU A 79 -3.51 2.82 -11.40
N LEU A 80 -2.57 2.01 -10.91
CA LEU A 80 -1.54 2.44 -9.98
C LEU A 80 -0.34 3.04 -10.72
N GLY A 81 -0.04 2.52 -11.92
CA GLY A 81 0.99 3.09 -12.78
C GLY A 81 1.32 2.21 -13.99
N ASP A 82 2.09 2.79 -14.92
CA ASP A 82 2.64 2.13 -16.09
C ASP A 82 4.12 2.48 -16.24
N MET A 83 5.00 1.53 -15.90
CA MET A 83 6.43 1.78 -15.68
C MET A 83 7.28 1.01 -16.69
N SER A 84 8.46 1.53 -16.99
CA SER A 84 9.47 0.81 -17.77
C SER A 84 10.06 -0.33 -16.95
N THR A 85 10.25 -1.49 -17.57
CA THR A 85 10.88 -2.66 -16.96
C THR A 85 12.36 -2.73 -17.33
N SER A 86 13.18 -3.20 -16.39
CA SER A 86 14.58 -3.59 -16.61
C SER A 86 14.87 -4.89 -15.86
N ALA A 87 16.12 -5.35 -15.91
CA ALA A 87 16.57 -6.36 -14.94
C ALA A 87 16.39 -5.80 -13.51
N ASP A 88 15.89 -6.67 -12.62
CA ASP A 88 15.77 -6.51 -11.16
C ASP A 88 15.36 -5.11 -10.67
N GLN A 89 14.06 -4.92 -10.47
CA GLN A 89 13.44 -3.67 -10.04
C GLN A 89 12.49 -3.89 -8.87
N GLU A 90 12.32 -2.83 -8.09
CA GLU A 90 11.34 -2.74 -7.02
C GLU A 90 10.35 -1.61 -7.32
N LEU A 91 9.06 -1.92 -7.20
CA LEU A 91 7.97 -0.96 -7.28
C LEU A 91 7.24 -0.90 -5.95
N VAL A 92 6.99 0.31 -5.47
CA VAL A 92 6.25 0.55 -4.22
C VAL A 92 5.08 1.47 -4.49
N PHE A 93 3.88 1.00 -4.17
CA PHE A 93 2.65 1.79 -4.19
C PHE A 93 2.14 1.97 -2.76
N THR A 94 1.73 3.18 -2.42
CA THR A 94 1.27 3.55 -1.06
C THR A 94 -0.09 4.22 -1.10
N GLY A 95 -0.81 4.20 0.02
CA GLY A 95 -2.09 4.90 0.14
C GLY A 95 -3.16 4.30 -0.77
N LEU A 96 -3.27 2.97 -0.74
CA LEU A 96 -4.07 2.21 -1.70
C LEU A 96 -5.55 2.13 -1.32
N GLY A 97 -5.89 2.45 -0.07
CA GLY A 97 -7.24 2.63 0.41
C GLY A 97 -7.80 1.45 1.19
N SER A 98 -9.10 1.53 1.51
CA SER A 98 -9.72 0.67 2.51
C SER A 98 -10.12 -0.71 1.98
N LEU A 99 -9.70 -1.74 2.70
CA LEU A 99 -10.14 -3.13 2.54
C LEU A 99 -11.25 -3.48 3.54
N ALA A 100 -12.24 -2.59 3.68
CA ALA A 100 -13.42 -2.84 4.47
C ALA A 100 -14.48 -3.62 3.66
N PRO A 101 -15.09 -4.68 4.21
CA PRO A 101 -16.18 -5.38 3.53
C PRO A 101 -17.31 -4.42 3.21
N ALA A 102 -17.81 -4.46 1.97
CA ALA A 102 -19.03 -3.75 1.60
C ALA A 102 -20.23 -4.30 2.38
N GLU A 103 -21.31 -3.52 2.49
CA GLU A 103 -22.55 -3.97 3.14
C GLU A 103 -23.04 -5.28 2.50
N GLY A 104 -23.25 -6.31 3.33
CA GLY A 104 -23.62 -7.65 2.87
C GLY A 104 -22.45 -8.57 2.51
N GLN A 105 -21.19 -8.13 2.62
CA GLN A 105 -20.00 -8.97 2.45
C GLN A 105 -19.36 -9.34 3.79
N ALA A 106 -18.85 -10.58 3.89
CA ALA A 106 -18.21 -11.09 5.10
C ALA A 106 -16.71 -10.74 5.19
N PHE A 107 -16.10 -10.30 4.09
CA PHE A 107 -14.66 -10.05 3.99
C PHE A 107 -14.37 -8.97 2.94
N GLY A 108 -13.29 -8.23 3.15
CA GLY A 108 -12.75 -7.31 2.14
C GLY A 108 -11.92 -8.07 1.12
N THR A 109 -11.89 -7.61 -0.13
CA THR A 109 -11.13 -8.26 -1.21
C THR A 109 -10.31 -7.26 -2.01
N PHE A 110 -9.15 -7.69 -2.49
CA PHE A 110 -8.37 -6.90 -3.45
C PHE A 110 -7.99 -7.77 -4.65
N GLN A 111 -7.81 -7.11 -5.78
CA GLN A 111 -7.30 -7.70 -7.00
C GLN A 111 -6.23 -6.79 -7.61
N LEU A 112 -4.99 -7.25 -7.59
CA LEU A 112 -3.85 -6.62 -8.24
C LEU A 112 -3.69 -7.24 -9.63
N THR A 113 -3.64 -6.43 -10.67
CA THR A 113 -3.55 -6.89 -12.07
C THR A 113 -2.32 -6.29 -12.73
N PHE A 114 -1.53 -7.16 -13.37
CA PHE A 114 -0.34 -6.83 -14.14
C PHE A 114 -0.59 -7.07 -15.62
N ARG A 115 -0.22 -6.10 -16.45
CA ARG A 115 -0.21 -6.18 -17.91
C ARG A 115 1.14 -5.72 -18.42
N ALA A 116 2.04 -6.67 -18.67
CA ALA A 116 3.32 -6.37 -19.29
C ALA A 116 3.20 -6.37 -20.82
N TYR A 117 4.00 -5.55 -21.49
CA TYR A 117 3.92 -5.37 -22.94
C TYR A 117 5.22 -4.80 -23.53
N GLN A 118 5.23 -4.60 -24.86
CA GLN A 118 6.40 -4.15 -25.63
C GLN A 118 7.61 -5.11 -25.58
N GLY A 119 7.36 -6.41 -25.36
CA GLY A 119 8.41 -7.43 -25.39
C GLY A 119 8.59 -8.05 -26.78
N ASN A 120 9.73 -8.70 -26.99
CA ASN A 120 10.05 -9.47 -28.20
C ASN A 120 10.14 -10.98 -27.92
N GLY A 121 9.38 -11.46 -26.93
CA GLY A 121 9.24 -12.88 -26.60
C GLY A 121 9.98 -13.36 -25.35
N GLY A 122 10.77 -12.52 -24.69
CA GLY A 122 11.40 -12.84 -23.40
C GLY A 122 10.42 -12.80 -22.22
N ALA A 123 10.88 -13.25 -21.05
CA ALA A 123 10.05 -13.29 -19.85
C ALA A 123 10.00 -11.95 -19.10
N TRP A 124 8.88 -11.74 -18.41
CA TRP A 124 8.81 -10.85 -17.25
C TRP A 124 8.85 -11.72 -16.00
N SER A 125 9.84 -11.50 -15.13
CA SER A 125 10.02 -12.25 -13.91
C SER A 125 9.33 -11.54 -12.75
N LEU A 126 8.55 -12.27 -11.95
CA LEU A 126 7.94 -11.79 -10.72
C LEU A 126 8.54 -12.56 -9.55
N ASP A 127 9.34 -11.90 -8.72
CA ASP A 127 10.05 -12.52 -7.61
C ASP A 127 9.23 -12.44 -6.32
N ALA A 128 8.76 -11.23 -5.96
CA ALA A 128 8.02 -11.03 -4.73
C ALA A 128 6.87 -10.04 -4.89
N VAL A 129 5.78 -10.30 -4.19
CA VAL A 129 4.70 -9.34 -3.94
C VAL A 129 4.41 -9.31 -2.46
N ARG A 130 4.71 -8.18 -1.82
CA ARG A 130 4.44 -7.95 -0.41
C ARG A 130 3.31 -6.96 -0.27
N VAL A 131 2.26 -7.38 0.42
CA VAL A 131 1.09 -6.57 0.73
C VAL A 131 1.13 -6.21 2.21
N VAL A 132 1.08 -4.93 2.52
CA VAL A 132 1.09 -4.40 3.89
C VAL A 132 -0.27 -3.81 4.19
N MET A 133 -0.86 -4.27 5.30
CA MET A 133 -2.12 -3.77 5.80
C MET A 133 -1.90 -3.04 7.13
N GLY A 134 -2.55 -1.90 7.28
CA GLY A 134 -2.63 -1.15 8.51
C GLY A 134 -4.04 -1.20 9.12
N PRO A 135 -4.20 -0.77 10.39
CA PRO A 135 -5.51 -0.55 10.95
C PRO A 135 -6.28 0.52 10.16
N VAL A 136 -7.61 0.45 10.17
CA VAL A 136 -8.44 1.52 9.57
C VAL A 136 -8.21 2.81 10.34
N ASN A 137 -7.51 3.76 9.74
CA ASN A 137 -7.47 5.14 10.23
C ASN A 137 -8.80 5.80 9.88
N SER A 138 -9.86 5.44 10.60
CA SER A 138 -11.05 6.28 10.67
C SER A 138 -10.64 7.58 11.35
N ALA A 139 -10.13 8.54 10.58
CA ALA A 139 -10.22 9.93 10.97
C ALA A 139 -11.72 10.24 11.01
N THR A 140 -12.38 9.95 12.14
CA THR A 140 -13.65 10.57 12.46
C THR A 140 -13.40 12.06 12.35
N ALA A 141 -14.03 12.70 11.36
CA ALA A 141 -14.06 14.15 11.26
C ALA A 141 -14.55 14.69 12.60
N VAL A 142 -13.63 15.15 13.43
CA VAL A 142 -13.96 16.08 14.50
C VAL A 142 -14.23 17.39 13.75
N PRO A 143 -15.44 17.98 13.86
CA PRO A 143 -15.68 19.28 13.24
C PRO A 143 -14.60 20.23 13.77
N GLU A 144 -13.92 20.89 12.84
CA GLU A 144 -12.87 21.83 13.16
C GLU A 144 -13.50 22.97 13.96
N TRP A 145 -13.41 22.89 15.28
CA TRP A 145 -13.74 24.01 16.14
C TRP A 145 -12.58 24.99 15.99
N GLU A 146 -12.79 26.07 15.24
CA GLU A 146 -11.95 27.26 15.33
C GLU A 146 -11.94 27.70 16.79
N ARG A 147 -10.90 27.30 17.52
CA ARG A 147 -10.74 27.65 18.92
C ARG A 147 -9.87 28.89 18.96
N THR A 148 -10.50 30.04 19.18
CA THR A 148 -9.78 31.24 19.60
C THR A 148 -8.96 30.87 20.84
N ILE A 149 -7.63 30.89 20.71
CA ILE A 149 -6.71 30.57 21.80
C ILE A 149 -6.77 31.73 22.80
N GLY A 150 -7.70 31.64 23.76
CA GLY A 150 -7.66 32.46 24.95
C GLY A 150 -6.50 32.00 25.83
N ARG A 151 -5.37 32.71 25.80
CA ARG A 151 -4.27 32.56 26.77
C ARG A 151 -4.80 32.88 28.16
N THR A 152 -5.14 31.85 28.94
CA THR A 152 -5.29 31.97 30.39
C THR A 152 -3.99 31.46 31.02
N GLY A 153 -3.12 32.39 31.39
CA GLY A 153 -1.85 32.10 32.05
C GLY A 153 -2.08 31.75 33.52
N GLY A 154 -1.98 30.46 33.85
CA GLY A 154 -1.78 29.99 35.22
C GLY A 154 -0.28 29.85 35.54
N PRO A 155 0.13 29.85 36.82
CA PRO A 155 1.52 29.71 37.21
C PRO A 155 2.09 28.34 36.78
N GLY A 156 3.30 28.34 36.22
CA GLY A 156 4.03 27.13 35.84
C GLY A 156 4.95 26.66 36.96
N HIS A 157 5.29 25.37 36.97
CA HIS A 157 6.24 24.78 37.91
C HIS A 157 7.42 24.11 37.18
N ASP A 158 8.59 24.07 37.81
CA ASP A 158 9.77 23.34 37.30
C ASP A 158 9.66 21.81 37.53
N LEU A 159 10.58 21.03 36.97
CA LEU A 159 10.61 19.56 37.10
C LEU A 159 10.84 19.05 38.55
N LEU A 160 11.12 19.95 39.49
CA LEU A 160 11.26 19.65 40.92
C LEU A 160 10.08 20.23 41.75
N GLY A 161 9.04 20.76 41.09
CA GLY A 161 7.79 21.20 41.69
C GLY A 161 7.81 22.61 42.29
N ARG A 162 8.74 23.48 41.89
CA ARG A 162 8.82 24.87 42.41
C ARG A 162 8.14 25.86 41.48
N ASP A 163 7.52 26.89 42.04
CA ASP A 163 6.83 27.95 41.31
C ASP A 163 7.79 28.76 40.42
N LEU A 164 7.37 29.03 39.19
CA LEU A 164 8.15 29.81 38.23
C LEU A 164 7.67 31.26 38.18
N ALA A 165 8.62 32.19 38.24
CA ALA A 165 8.39 33.56 37.80
C ALA A 165 8.11 33.56 36.27
N PRO A 166 7.23 34.46 35.77
CA PRO A 166 6.67 34.42 34.41
C PRO A 166 7.68 34.64 33.26
N SER A 167 8.99 34.67 33.52
CA SER A 167 10.02 34.91 32.50
C SER A 167 11.30 34.08 32.70
N SER A 168 11.18 32.79 33.03
CA SER A 168 12.33 31.87 33.14
C SER A 168 12.44 30.96 31.91
N ALA A 169 13.59 31.02 31.22
CA ALA A 169 13.89 30.14 30.09
C ALA A 169 14.24 28.72 30.59
N GLY A 170 13.57 27.70 30.03
CA GLY A 170 13.75 26.29 30.40
C GLY A 170 12.56 25.42 29.94
N LEU A 171 12.70 24.09 30.06
CA LEU A 171 11.63 23.11 29.82
C LEU A 171 10.77 22.97 31.08
N HIS A 172 9.45 23.19 30.96
CA HIS A 172 8.52 23.23 32.09
C HIS A 172 7.34 22.28 31.88
N VAL A 173 6.79 21.75 32.98
CA VAL A 173 5.58 20.90 32.99
C VAL A 173 4.44 21.70 33.63
N GLY A 174 3.55 22.24 32.80
CA GLY A 174 2.29 22.83 33.25
C GLY A 174 1.19 21.77 33.41
N PRO A 175 0.03 22.11 34.00
CA PRO A 175 -1.04 21.14 34.24
C PRO A 175 -1.41 20.42 32.95
N GLY A 176 -0.97 19.16 32.87
CA GLY A 176 -1.29 18.22 31.83
C GLY A 176 -2.80 18.01 31.83
N ARG A 177 -3.39 18.22 30.66
CA ARG A 177 -4.81 18.03 30.40
C ARG A 177 -5.18 16.56 30.68
N VAL A 178 -5.97 16.30 31.72
CA VAL A 178 -6.64 15.01 31.89
C VAL A 178 -7.71 14.92 30.80
N VAL A 179 -7.51 14.02 29.84
CA VAL A 179 -8.57 13.64 28.91
C VAL A 179 -9.35 12.51 29.58
N LEU A 180 -10.43 12.85 30.27
CA LEU A 180 -11.49 11.88 30.59
C LEU A 180 -12.31 11.69 29.32
N MET A 181 -12.39 10.45 28.82
CA MET A 181 -13.40 10.06 27.84
C MET A 181 -14.47 9.22 28.55
N PRO A 182 -15.77 9.47 28.33
CA PRO A 182 -16.87 8.59 28.73
C PRO A 182 -16.90 7.29 27.93
#